data_AF-A0A6G0XRC7-F1
#
_entry.id   AF-A0A6G0XRC7-F1
#
_cell.length_a   1.000
_cell.length_b   1.000
_cell.length_c   1.000
_cell.angle_alpha   90.00
_cell.angle_beta   90.00
_cell.angle_gamma   90.00
#
_symmetry.space_group_name_H-M   'P 1'
#
loop_
_entity.id
_entity.type
_entity.pdbx_description
1 polymer ?
#
loop_
_entity_poly.entity_id
_entity_poly.type
_entity_poly.pdbx_seq_one_letter_code
_entity_poly.pdbx_strand_id
1 'polypeptide(L)'
;MTEKVPTPDTSSIVAPATPQGKLDVVKAKLKDVVSLKNMRGVVIFFGIGEQKPFQVPAKEVAMNRTRKNLLYFATNYACVAVLVAFISILMNPFFLFILMCIGAAWYQNAQITSTETEENKFQVLGRAIDAAQRNMILIGLTAVLIIYFGGSVLFSIASMSALLSACHAFLRNSNIPDEDEFGFTEEVPLPEP
;
A
#
# COMPACT_ATOMS: atom_id res chain seq x y z
N MET A 1 23.59 -9.28 -64.15
CA MET A 1 24.09 -8.33 -63.14
C MET A 1 22.91 -7.46 -62.73
N THR A 2 22.30 -7.78 -61.59
CA THR A 2 21.22 -7.01 -60.98
C THR A 2 21.55 -6.92 -59.50
N GLU A 3 21.84 -5.69 -59.08
CA GLU A 3 22.42 -5.29 -57.80
C GLU A 3 21.37 -5.40 -56.68
N LYS A 4 21.69 -6.18 -55.64
CA LYS A 4 20.81 -6.43 -54.50
C LYS A 4 21.03 -5.32 -53.46
N VAL A 5 20.04 -4.43 -53.34
CA VAL A 5 19.98 -3.34 -52.36
C VAL A 5 20.04 -3.90 -50.91
N PRO A 6 20.83 -3.32 -49.99
CA PRO A 6 20.94 -3.81 -48.62
C PRO A 6 19.77 -3.31 -47.76
N THR A 7 19.13 -4.24 -47.05
CA THR A 7 18.11 -3.97 -46.03
C THR A 7 18.75 -3.40 -44.75
N PRO A 8 18.21 -2.33 -44.15
CA PRO A 8 18.78 -1.73 -42.94
C PRO A 8 18.41 -2.54 -41.69
N ASP A 9 19.40 -2.76 -40.83
CA ASP A 9 19.26 -3.43 -39.54
C ASP A 9 18.28 -2.69 -38.63
N THR A 10 17.20 -3.38 -38.26
CA THR A 10 16.18 -2.86 -37.35
C THR A 10 16.67 -3.03 -35.91
N SER A 11 17.26 -1.96 -35.40
CA SER A 11 17.16 -1.48 -34.02
C SER A 11 17.07 -2.54 -32.91
N SER A 12 18.20 -2.75 -32.25
CA SER A 12 18.23 -3.08 -30.82
C SER A 12 17.44 -2.01 -30.04
N ILE A 13 16.17 -2.27 -29.76
CA ILE A 13 15.44 -1.51 -28.74
C ILE A 13 16.05 -1.88 -27.39
N VAL A 14 17.04 -1.10 -26.98
CA VAL A 14 17.52 -1.10 -25.60
C VAL A 14 16.34 -0.65 -24.74
N ALA A 15 15.76 -1.58 -24.00
CA ALA A 15 14.76 -1.29 -22.99
C ALA A 15 15.31 -0.20 -22.05
N PRO A 16 14.55 0.85 -21.71
CA PRO A 16 15.04 1.90 -20.84
C PRO A 16 15.37 1.26 -19.49
N ALA A 17 16.65 1.32 -19.10
CA ALA A 17 17.10 0.93 -17.78
C ALA A 17 16.45 1.88 -16.76
N THR A 18 15.30 1.46 -16.20
CA THR A 18 14.69 2.16 -15.07
C THR A 18 15.68 2.18 -13.91
N PRO A 19 16.00 3.34 -13.32
CA PRO A 19 16.99 3.40 -12.23
C PRO A 19 16.43 2.69 -10.99
N GLN A 20 16.90 1.46 -10.74
CA GLN A 20 16.51 0.63 -9.61
C GLN A 20 16.63 1.39 -8.27
N GLY A 21 17.65 2.25 -8.15
CA GLY A 21 17.88 3.05 -6.94
C GLY A 21 16.73 3.98 -6.54
N LYS A 22 15.94 4.54 -7.47
CA LYS A 22 14.81 5.42 -7.09
C LYS A 22 13.66 4.63 -6.48
N LEU A 23 13.40 3.44 -7.00
CA LEU A 23 12.34 2.56 -6.49
C LEU A 23 12.71 2.02 -5.10
N ASP A 24 13.99 1.69 -4.89
CA ASP A 24 14.47 1.16 -3.62
C ASP A 24 14.46 2.22 -2.52
N VAL A 25 14.79 3.48 -2.85
CA VAL A 25 14.67 4.61 -1.92
C VAL A 25 13.20 4.87 -1.55
N VAL A 26 12.27 4.81 -2.51
CA VAL A 26 10.83 4.97 -2.24
C VAL A 26 10.30 3.84 -1.37
N LYS A 27 10.67 2.58 -1.66
CA LYS A 27 10.29 1.42 -0.85
C LYS A 27 10.86 1.51 0.57
N ALA A 28 12.12 1.93 0.71
CA ALA A 28 12.75 2.11 2.01
C ALA A 28 12.03 3.19 2.84
N LYS A 29 11.68 4.33 2.23
CA LYS A 29 10.91 5.38 2.88
C LYS A 29 9.49 4.94 3.26
N LEU A 30 8.80 4.21 2.38
CA LEU A 30 7.48 3.64 2.71
C LEU A 30 7.57 2.64 3.87
N LYS A 31 8.57 1.75 3.85
CA LYS A 31 8.78 0.77 4.92
C LYS A 31 9.08 1.44 6.26
N ASP A 32 9.85 2.53 6.24
CA ASP A 32 10.14 3.30 7.44
C ASP A 32 8.88 3.98 7.99
N VAL A 33 8.10 4.68 7.15
CA VAL A 33 6.84 5.32 7.54
C VAL A 33 5.80 4.32 8.09
N VAL A 34 5.81 3.07 7.59
CA VAL A 34 4.88 2.01 8.02
C VAL A 34 5.44 1.19 9.20
N SER A 35 6.68 1.43 9.64
CA SER A 35 7.26 0.73 10.79
C SER A 35 6.46 0.99 12.06
N LEU A 36 6.10 -0.08 12.78
CA LEU A 36 5.41 0.01 14.07
C LEU A 36 6.24 0.79 15.12
N LYS A 37 7.55 0.95 14.90
CA LYS A 37 8.42 1.80 15.74
C LYS A 37 8.11 3.30 15.58
N ASN A 38 7.51 3.71 14.47
CA ASN A 38 7.06 5.08 14.21
C ASN A 38 5.64 5.36 14.74
N MET A 39 4.98 4.38 15.37
CA MET A 39 3.73 4.64 16.08
C MET A 39 3.98 5.69 17.16
N ARG A 40 3.43 6.88 16.97
CA ARG A 40 3.46 7.92 17.99
C ARG A 40 2.51 7.51 19.09
N GLY A 41 2.95 7.70 20.34
CA GLY A 41 2.17 7.32 21.51
C GLY A 41 0.74 7.87 21.44
N VAL A 42 -0.23 7.05 21.85
CA VAL A 42 -1.67 7.38 21.83
C VAL A 42 -1.95 8.71 22.55
N VAL A 43 -1.19 9.01 23.60
CA VAL A 43 -1.22 10.29 24.34
C VAL A 43 -0.93 11.49 23.43
N ILE A 44 0.09 11.42 22.58
CA ILE A 44 0.48 12.50 21.67
C ILE A 44 -0.51 12.62 20.51
N PHE A 45 -0.96 11.47 19.98
CA PHE A 45 -1.93 11.42 18.90
C PHE A 45 -3.22 12.16 19.29
N PHE A 46 -3.80 11.82 20.44
CA PHE A 46 -5.01 12.48 20.95
C PHE A 46 -4.74 13.80 21.70
N GLY A 47 -3.49 14.17 21.95
CA GLY A 47 -3.11 15.38 22.68
C GLY A 47 -3.57 15.37 24.15
N ILE A 48 -3.56 14.19 24.79
CA ILE A 48 -3.96 14.03 26.18
C ILE A 48 -2.95 14.79 27.07
N GLY A 49 -3.44 15.76 27.85
CA GLY A 49 -2.62 16.62 28.71
C GLY A 49 -2.22 17.96 28.09
N GLU A 50 -2.60 18.22 26.84
CA GLU A 50 -2.43 19.54 26.21
C GLU A 50 -3.63 20.46 26.51
N GLN A 51 -3.38 21.78 26.61
CA GLN A 51 -4.43 22.76 26.92
C GLN A 51 -5.44 22.93 25.76
N LYS A 52 -4.99 22.87 24.51
CA LYS A 52 -5.82 23.04 23.29
C LYS A 52 -5.37 22.08 22.17
N PRO A 53 -5.58 20.77 22.32
CA PRO A 53 -5.09 19.76 21.39
C PRO A 53 -5.79 19.80 20.02
N PHE A 54 -7.04 20.27 19.98
CA PHE A 54 -7.83 20.40 18.75
C PHE A 54 -8.33 21.83 18.58
N GLN A 55 -8.02 22.44 17.44
CA GLN A 55 -8.39 23.82 17.12
C GLN A 55 -8.54 23.97 15.61
N VAL A 56 -9.54 24.69 15.13
CA VAL A 56 -9.66 25.01 13.70
C VAL A 56 -8.52 25.96 13.29
N PRO A 57 -7.73 25.65 12.24
CA PRO A 57 -6.61 26.49 11.83
C PRO A 57 -7.11 27.76 11.15
N ALA A 58 -6.30 28.82 11.20
CA ALA A 58 -6.44 29.93 10.27
C ALA A 58 -6.11 29.46 8.84
N LYS A 59 -6.73 30.08 7.82
CA LYS A 59 -6.60 29.68 6.41
C LYS A 59 -5.14 29.56 5.95
N GLU A 60 -4.28 30.50 6.38
CA GLU A 60 -2.88 30.57 5.96
C GLU A 60 -2.03 29.39 6.45
N VAL A 61 -2.35 28.82 7.61
CA VAL A 61 -1.57 27.73 8.23
C VAL A 61 -2.23 26.36 8.07
N ALA A 62 -3.49 26.32 7.61
CA ALA A 62 -4.32 25.12 7.55
C ALA A 62 -3.68 24.00 6.72
N MET A 63 -3.21 24.32 5.50
CA MET A 63 -2.64 23.33 4.59
C MET A 63 -1.30 22.80 5.09
N ASN A 64 -0.42 23.69 5.58
CA ASN A 64 0.88 23.29 6.11
C ASN A 64 0.71 22.38 7.34
N ARG A 65 -0.17 22.76 8.28
CA ARG A 65 -0.45 21.95 9.47
C ARG A 65 -1.04 20.59 9.12
N THR A 66 -2.01 20.55 8.20
CA THR A 66 -2.62 19.28 7.78
C THR A 66 -1.57 18.36 7.17
N ARG A 67 -0.69 18.87 6.29
CA ARG A 67 0.39 18.10 5.69
C ARG A 67 1.37 17.57 6.72
N LYS A 68 1.84 18.42 7.64
CA LYS A 68 2.76 18.04 8.74
C LYS A 68 2.14 16.95 9.60
N ASN A 69 0.89 17.12 10.02
CA ASN A 69 0.19 16.14 10.84
C ASN A 69 -0.03 14.82 10.10
N LEU A 70 -0.31 14.86 8.79
CA LEU A 70 -0.52 13.67 7.98
C LEU A 70 0.75 12.81 7.91
N LEU A 71 1.90 13.45 7.74
CA LEU A 71 3.21 12.78 7.71
C LEU A 71 3.65 12.33 9.10
N TYR A 72 3.50 13.19 10.11
CA TYR A 72 3.96 12.91 11.47
C TYR A 72 3.21 11.75 12.14
N PHE A 73 1.89 11.63 11.88
CA PHE A 73 1.04 10.57 12.42
C PHE A 73 0.65 9.49 11.40
N ALA A 74 1.40 9.34 10.31
CA ALA A 74 1.09 8.41 9.21
C ALA A 74 0.82 6.97 9.69
N THR A 75 1.67 6.45 10.59
CA THR A 75 1.50 5.10 11.15
C THR A 75 0.21 5.00 11.99
N ASN A 76 -0.13 6.02 12.78
CA ASN A 76 -1.37 6.05 13.55
C ASN A 76 -2.61 6.05 12.64
N TYR A 77 -2.59 6.80 11.54
CA TYR A 77 -3.67 6.76 10.55
C TYR A 77 -3.79 5.42 9.85
N ALA A 78 -2.66 4.75 9.57
CA ALA A 78 -2.68 3.37 9.07
C ALA A 78 -3.35 2.41 10.08
N CYS A 79 -3.06 2.55 11.38
CA CYS A 79 -3.75 1.80 12.43
C CYS A 79 -5.26 2.10 12.47
N VAL A 80 -5.67 3.37 12.37
CA VAL A 80 -7.08 3.75 12.28
C VAL A 80 -7.75 3.10 11.06
N ALA A 81 -7.09 3.12 9.90
CA ALA A 81 -7.61 2.49 8.69
C ALA A 81 -7.78 0.96 8.86
N VAL A 82 -6.83 0.29 9.51
CA VAL A 82 -6.93 -1.15 9.83
C VAL A 82 -8.08 -1.43 10.80
N LEU A 83 -8.27 -0.60 11.82
CA LEU A 83 -9.39 -0.76 12.77
C LEU A 83 -10.75 -0.54 12.08
N VAL A 84 -10.87 0.50 11.26
CA VAL A 84 -12.06 0.76 10.45
C VAL A 84 -12.32 -0.40 9.49
N ALA A 85 -11.28 -0.92 8.83
CA ALA A 85 -11.38 -2.09 7.97
C ALA A 85 -11.91 -3.32 8.72
N PHE A 86 -11.31 -3.63 9.87
CA PHE A 86 -11.71 -4.76 10.70
C PHE A 86 -13.18 -4.67 11.11
N ILE A 87 -13.60 -3.53 11.66
CA ILE A 87 -15.00 -3.32 12.07
C ILE A 87 -15.94 -3.38 10.85
N SER A 88 -15.58 -2.74 9.74
CA SER A 88 -16.43 -2.70 8.54
C SER A 88 -16.62 -4.08 7.93
N ILE A 89 -15.56 -4.89 7.89
CA ILE A 89 -15.63 -6.28 7.42
C ILE A 89 -16.51 -7.10 8.37
N LEU A 90 -16.33 -6.99 9.69
CA LEU A 90 -17.16 -7.70 10.69
C LEU A 90 -18.65 -7.36 10.58
N MET A 91 -18.98 -6.11 10.24
CA MET A 91 -20.37 -5.66 10.06
C MET A 91 -20.99 -6.12 8.74
N ASN A 92 -20.22 -6.71 7.83
CA ASN A 92 -20.68 -7.21 6.54
C ASN A 92 -20.52 -8.75 6.46
N PRO A 93 -21.45 -9.53 7.05
CA PRO A 93 -21.30 -10.98 7.20
C PRO A 93 -21.19 -11.71 5.86
N PHE A 94 -21.85 -11.21 4.81
CA PHE A 94 -21.75 -11.80 3.48
C PHE A 94 -20.35 -11.61 2.86
N PHE A 95 -19.76 -10.42 2.98
CA PHE A 95 -18.40 -10.18 2.50
C PHE A 95 -17.37 -11.01 3.27
N LEU A 96 -17.55 -11.14 4.59
CA LEU A 96 -16.78 -12.06 5.42
C LEU A 96 -16.84 -13.51 4.94
N PHE A 97 -18.04 -14.00 4.61
CA PHE A 97 -18.22 -15.35 4.08
C PHE A 97 -17.44 -15.54 2.78
N ILE A 98 -17.51 -14.57 1.84
CA ILE A 98 -16.72 -14.60 0.60
C ILE A 98 -15.21 -14.62 0.90
N LEU A 99 -14.72 -13.81 1.84
CA LEU A 99 -13.32 -13.82 2.27
C LEU A 99 -12.91 -15.18 2.85
N MET A 100 -13.79 -15.84 3.59
CA MET A 100 -13.55 -17.19 4.13
C MET A 100 -13.44 -18.22 3.00
N CYS A 101 -14.32 -18.18 2.00
CA CYS A 101 -14.24 -19.05 0.83
C CYS A 101 -12.95 -18.83 0.03
N ILE A 102 -12.54 -17.57 -0.16
CA ILE A 102 -11.27 -17.22 -0.81
C ILE A 102 -10.09 -17.78 0.02
N GLY A 103 -10.09 -17.58 1.34
CA GLY A 103 -9.05 -18.10 2.23
C GLY A 103 -8.95 -19.63 2.18
N ALA A 104 -10.09 -20.32 2.17
CA ALA A 104 -10.13 -21.77 1.99
C ALA A 104 -9.58 -22.19 0.63
N ALA A 105 -9.92 -21.51 -0.46
CA ALA A 105 -9.41 -21.80 -1.80
C ALA A 105 -7.88 -21.63 -1.87
N TRP A 106 -7.34 -20.55 -1.29
CA TRP A 106 -5.89 -20.34 -1.19
C TRP A 106 -5.19 -21.37 -0.32
N TYR A 107 -5.80 -21.76 0.81
CA TYR A 107 -5.27 -22.82 1.66
C TYR A 107 -5.20 -24.16 0.91
N GLN A 108 -6.27 -24.56 0.23
CA GLN A 108 -6.29 -25.78 -0.58
C GLN A 108 -5.27 -25.72 -1.72
N ASN A 109 -5.14 -24.56 -2.38
CA ASN A 109 -4.15 -24.33 -3.40
C ASN A 109 -2.72 -24.50 -2.85
N ALA A 110 -2.44 -23.97 -1.66
CA ALA A 110 -1.15 -24.15 -0.99
C ALA A 110 -0.88 -25.63 -0.68
N GLN A 111 -1.86 -26.36 -0.14
CA GLN A 111 -1.72 -27.80 0.15
C GLN A 111 -1.41 -28.61 -1.12
N ILE A 112 -2.17 -28.39 -2.20
CA ILE A 112 -1.94 -29.06 -3.49
C ILE A 112 -0.51 -28.83 -3.97
N THR A 113 -0.07 -27.57 -3.97
CA THR A 113 1.28 -27.21 -4.41
C THR A 113 2.37 -27.82 -3.54
N SER A 114 2.14 -27.97 -2.22
CA SER A 114 3.10 -28.62 -1.32
C SER A 114 3.23 -30.13 -1.54
N THR A 115 2.17 -30.78 -2.04
CA THR A 115 2.15 -32.23 -2.30
C THR A 115 2.47 -32.61 -3.74
N GLU A 116 2.62 -31.62 -4.62
CA GLU A 116 2.85 -31.81 -6.04
C GLU A 116 4.27 -32.33 -6.32
N THR A 117 4.37 -33.40 -7.12
CA THR A 117 5.64 -33.97 -7.59
C THR A 117 5.61 -34.08 -9.12
N GLU A 118 6.78 -34.26 -9.76
CA GLU A 118 6.86 -34.39 -11.23
C GLU A 118 5.97 -35.53 -11.78
N GLU A 119 5.75 -36.58 -10.99
CA GLU A 119 4.92 -37.74 -11.36
C GLU A 119 3.43 -37.54 -11.05
N ASN A 120 3.09 -36.63 -10.13
CA ASN A 120 1.72 -36.37 -9.68
C ASN A 120 1.39 -34.88 -9.75
N LYS A 121 1.42 -34.33 -10.97
CA LYS A 121 1.03 -32.95 -11.24
C LYS A 121 -0.48 -32.79 -11.09
N PHE A 122 -0.90 -31.62 -10.63
CA PHE A 122 -2.32 -31.32 -10.54
C PHE A 122 -2.96 -31.30 -11.94
N GLN A 123 -4.00 -32.11 -12.15
CA GLN A 123 -4.68 -32.21 -13.44
C GLN A 123 -6.15 -31.80 -13.33
N VAL A 124 -6.62 -31.04 -14.31
CA VAL A 124 -8.04 -30.72 -14.49
C VAL A 124 -8.46 -31.23 -15.86
N LEU A 125 -9.50 -32.06 -15.90
CA LEU A 125 -10.01 -32.68 -17.14
C LEU A 125 -8.91 -33.39 -17.96
N GLY A 126 -7.95 -34.03 -17.28
CA GLY A 126 -6.84 -34.76 -17.90
C GLY A 126 -5.70 -33.87 -18.43
N ARG A 127 -5.73 -32.55 -18.18
CA ARG A 127 -4.63 -31.63 -18.51
C ARG A 127 -3.91 -31.21 -17.25
N ALA A 128 -2.59 -31.37 -17.22
CA ALA A 128 -1.75 -30.83 -16.15
C ALA A 128 -1.81 -29.30 -16.15
N ILE A 129 -2.12 -28.72 -15.00
CA ILE A 129 -2.11 -27.26 -14.80
C ILE A 129 -0.98 -26.93 -13.86
N ASP A 130 -0.09 -26.07 -14.31
CA ASP A 130 1.04 -25.62 -13.52
C ASP A 130 0.59 -24.74 -12.33
N ALA A 131 1.39 -24.73 -11.26
CA ALA A 131 1.14 -23.93 -10.07
C ALA A 131 1.04 -22.42 -10.40
N ALA A 132 1.83 -21.93 -11.37
CA ALA A 132 1.74 -20.53 -11.81
C ALA A 132 0.39 -20.22 -12.48
N GLN A 133 -0.13 -21.12 -13.30
CA GLN A 133 -1.44 -20.97 -13.95
C GLN A 133 -2.57 -20.99 -12.92
N ARG A 134 -2.53 -21.91 -11.95
CA ARG A 134 -3.51 -21.94 -10.84
C ARG A 134 -3.50 -20.66 -10.03
N ASN A 135 -2.31 -20.17 -9.67
CA ASN A 135 -2.18 -18.91 -8.93
C ASN A 135 -2.75 -17.74 -9.73
N MET A 136 -2.50 -17.67 -11.04
CA MET A 136 -3.04 -16.61 -11.89
C MET A 136 -4.58 -16.65 -11.94
N ILE A 137 -5.17 -17.83 -12.11
CA ILE A 137 -6.62 -18.01 -12.08
C ILE A 137 -7.20 -17.62 -10.73
N LEU A 138 -6.56 -18.05 -9.63
CA LEU A 138 -7.03 -17.79 -8.28
C LEU A 138 -6.90 -16.31 -7.89
N ILE A 139 -5.85 -15.63 -8.33
CA ILE A 139 -5.71 -14.16 -8.21
C ILE A 139 -6.83 -13.46 -8.97
N GLY A 140 -7.09 -13.87 -10.22
CA GLY A 140 -8.17 -13.30 -11.04
C GLY A 140 -9.53 -13.48 -10.39
N LEU A 141 -9.83 -14.68 -9.91
CA LEU A 141 -11.07 -14.99 -9.20
C LEU A 141 -11.18 -14.18 -7.89
N THR A 142 -10.11 -14.12 -7.11
CA THR A 142 -10.04 -13.31 -5.88
C THR A 142 -10.36 -11.84 -6.18
N ALA A 143 -9.74 -11.26 -7.21
CA ALA A 143 -9.98 -9.88 -7.59
C ALA A 143 -11.45 -9.63 -7.99
N VAL A 144 -12.03 -10.49 -8.83
CA VAL A 144 -13.43 -10.39 -9.24
C VAL A 144 -14.37 -10.48 -8.05
N LEU A 145 -14.19 -11.46 -7.17
CA LEU A 145 -15.04 -11.65 -5.98
C LEU A 145 -14.93 -10.47 -5.02
N ILE A 146 -13.72 -9.97 -4.76
CA ILE A 146 -13.50 -8.81 -3.88
C ILE A 146 -14.11 -7.55 -4.49
N ILE A 147 -13.96 -7.31 -5.78
CA ILE A 147 -14.53 -6.12 -6.44
C ILE A 147 -16.06 -6.20 -6.43
N TYR A 148 -16.63 -7.34 -6.82
CA TYR A 148 -18.08 -7.50 -6.95
C TYR A 148 -18.80 -7.51 -5.60
N PHE A 149 -18.30 -8.26 -4.62
CA PHE A 149 -18.96 -8.41 -3.31
C PHE A 149 -18.42 -7.47 -2.24
N GLY A 150 -17.17 -7.03 -2.36
CA GLY A 150 -16.49 -6.17 -1.39
C GLY A 150 -16.37 -4.72 -1.80
N GLY A 151 -16.70 -4.35 -3.05
CA GLY A 151 -16.47 -3.00 -3.56
C GLY A 151 -17.06 -1.88 -2.69
N SER A 152 -18.32 -2.02 -2.26
CA SER A 152 -18.98 -1.06 -1.38
C SER A 152 -18.33 -1.01 0.03
N VAL A 153 -17.92 -2.15 0.56
CA VAL A 153 -17.26 -2.28 1.86
C VAL A 153 -15.88 -1.62 1.81
N LEU A 154 -15.07 -1.93 0.80
CA LEU A 154 -13.75 -1.34 0.59
C LEU A 154 -13.83 0.16 0.36
N PHE A 155 -14.80 0.64 -0.42
CA PHE A 155 -15.05 2.06 -0.59
C PHE A 155 -15.38 2.74 0.74
N SER A 156 -16.27 2.13 1.54
CA SER A 156 -16.64 2.66 2.85
C SER A 156 -15.45 2.73 3.81
N ILE A 157 -14.61 1.69 3.82
CA ILE A 157 -13.36 1.65 4.60
C ILE A 157 -12.44 2.80 4.18
N ALA A 158 -12.20 2.95 2.88
CA ALA A 158 -11.32 3.99 2.34
C ALA A 158 -11.86 5.39 2.65
N SER A 159 -13.14 5.65 2.39
CA SER A 159 -13.77 6.95 2.65
C SER A 159 -13.78 7.30 4.13
N MET A 160 -14.17 6.36 5.01
CA MET A 160 -14.25 6.64 6.44
C MET A 160 -12.87 6.82 7.07
N SER A 161 -11.91 5.98 6.72
CA SER A 161 -10.53 6.13 7.22
C SER A 161 -9.86 7.41 6.73
N ALA A 162 -10.06 7.77 5.45
CA ALA A 162 -9.56 9.02 4.90
C ALA A 162 -10.21 10.24 5.57
N LEU A 163 -11.53 10.21 5.78
CA LEU A 163 -12.27 11.29 6.44
C LEU A 163 -11.80 11.47 7.88
N LEU A 164 -11.73 10.39 8.68
CA LEU A 164 -11.23 10.46 10.06
C LEU A 164 -9.81 10.99 10.13
N SER A 165 -8.93 10.51 9.24
CA SER A 165 -7.53 10.94 9.20
C SER A 165 -7.39 12.40 8.77
N ALA A 166 -8.18 12.85 7.77
CA ALA A 166 -8.17 14.23 7.31
C ALA A 166 -8.76 15.18 8.37
N CYS A 167 -9.86 14.80 9.02
CA CYS A 167 -10.43 15.58 10.13
C CYS A 167 -9.46 15.67 11.30
N HIS A 168 -8.83 14.56 11.68
CA HIS A 168 -7.82 14.56 12.74
C HIS A 168 -6.62 15.43 12.35
N ALA A 169 -6.03 15.22 11.17
CA ALA A 169 -4.89 16.00 10.69
C ALA A 169 -5.21 17.49 10.57
N PHE A 170 -6.42 17.84 10.13
CA PHE A 170 -6.87 19.21 10.01
C PHE A 170 -7.07 19.87 11.38
N LEU A 171 -7.72 19.19 12.34
CA LEU A 171 -8.06 19.78 13.64
C LEU A 171 -6.93 19.72 14.67
N ARG A 172 -6.03 18.74 14.55
CA ARG A 172 -4.96 18.51 15.52
C ARG A 172 -3.99 19.70 15.51
N ASN A 173 -3.84 20.32 16.68
CA ASN A 173 -2.87 21.36 16.93
C ASN A 173 -1.65 20.77 17.65
N SER A 174 -0.84 20.01 16.92
CA SER A 174 0.37 19.41 17.47
C SER A 174 1.53 20.40 17.40
N ASN A 175 2.25 20.54 18.52
CA ASN A 175 3.46 21.34 18.61
C ASN A 175 4.64 20.55 18.04
N ILE A 176 4.63 20.34 16.71
CA ILE A 176 5.67 19.63 15.98
C ILE A 176 6.78 20.67 15.70
N PRO A 177 8.03 20.44 16.16
CA PRO A 177 9.15 21.30 15.80
C PRO A 177 9.25 21.46 14.28
N ASP A 178 9.58 22.67 13.81
CA ASP A 178 9.81 22.91 12.39
C ASP A 178 10.99 22.05 11.87
N GLU A 179 10.98 21.72 10.58
CA GLU A 179 11.78 20.64 9.97
C GLU A 179 13.30 20.87 9.96
N ASP A 180 13.77 21.91 10.64
CA ASP A 180 15.17 22.28 10.86
C ASP A 180 15.88 21.32 11.82
N GLU A 181 15.14 20.54 12.62
CA GLU A 181 15.67 19.63 13.64
C GLU A 181 15.66 18.13 13.22
N PHE A 182 15.01 17.79 12.10
CA PHE A 182 14.84 16.39 11.64
C PHE A 182 15.71 15.96 10.45
N GLY A 183 16.71 16.78 10.06
CA GLY A 183 17.82 16.31 9.22
C GLY A 183 17.49 15.89 7.78
N PHE A 184 16.39 16.39 7.20
CA PHE A 184 16.03 16.09 5.81
C PHE A 184 16.62 17.07 4.77
N THR A 185 17.43 18.05 5.21
CA THR A 185 18.02 19.10 4.35
C THR A 185 19.52 19.30 4.57
N GLU A 186 20.29 18.30 5.02
CA GLU A 186 21.73 18.38 4.78
C GLU A 186 21.96 18.27 3.26
N GLU A 187 22.02 19.45 2.62
CA GLU A 187 22.64 19.62 1.31
C GLU A 187 24.04 19.02 1.41
N VAL A 188 24.23 17.85 0.82
CA VAL A 188 25.55 17.26 0.62
C VAL A 188 26.34 18.28 -0.21
N PRO A 189 27.40 18.91 0.34
CA PRO A 189 28.17 19.88 -0.42
C PRO A 189 28.79 19.16 -1.63
N LEU A 190 28.49 19.64 -2.83
CA LEU A 190 29.15 19.16 -4.03
C LEU A 190 30.64 19.49 -3.92
N PRO A 191 31.56 18.56 -4.23
CA PRO A 191 32.98 18.89 -4.30
C PRO A 191 33.16 19.96 -5.39
N GLU A 192 33.81 21.06 -5.01
CA GLU A 192 34.16 22.15 -5.93
C GLU A 192 35.06 21.64 -7.07
N PRO A 193 34.95 22.23 -8.28
CA PRO A 193 35.58 21.72 -9.50
C PRO A 193 37.10 21.72 -9.49
#